data_AF-A0A1V5IML5-F1
#
_entry.id   AF-A0A1V5IML5-F1
#
_cell.length_a   1.000
_cell.length_b   1.000
_cell.length_c   1.000
_cell.angle_alpha   90.00
_cell.angle_beta   90.00
_cell.angle_gamma   90.00
#
_symmetry.space_group_name_H-M   'P 1'
#
loop_
_entity.id
_entity.type
_entity.pdbx_description
1 polymer ?
#
loop_
_entity_poly.entity_id
_entity_poly.type
_entity_poly.pdbx_seq_one_letter_code
_entity_poly.pdbx_strand_id
1 'polypeptide(L)'
;MWMGENEGMDVLERIRRGYRAVGPGAPRDVLAMFHQEQADAPEWVVDDYVRVVPACAVVAMDLFARALPSHWEVIGVDLRQWTFSTRRRRLVAAGRFRTRPRGAWEVVPLPFIHIWSVGGADDVRGVLDYLAGIEVKRRSDVPSRRGWGLRRRVA
;
A
#
# COMPACT_ATOMS: atom_id res chain seq x y z
N MET A 1 15.53 9.72 -27.73
CA MET A 1 14.51 10.41 -26.91
C MET A 1 13.91 9.36 -25.99
N TRP A 2 14.24 9.42 -24.69
CA TRP A 2 13.91 8.39 -23.70
C TRP A 2 12.48 8.59 -23.18
N MET A 3 11.51 7.78 -23.64
CA MET A 3 10.13 7.86 -23.13
C MET A 3 9.94 7.26 -21.72
N GLY A 4 10.86 6.42 -21.25
CA GLY A 4 10.69 5.67 -19.99
C GLY A 4 11.05 6.41 -18.69
N GLU A 5 11.63 7.62 -18.75
CA GLU A 5 11.95 8.40 -17.54
C GLU A 5 10.75 9.20 -17.03
N ASN A 6 9.88 9.70 -17.93
CA ASN A 6 8.68 10.45 -17.56
C ASN A 6 7.60 9.54 -16.96
N GLU A 7 7.39 8.33 -17.49
CA GLU A 7 6.36 7.41 -17.01
C GLU A 7 6.62 6.89 -15.59
N GLY A 8 7.89 6.68 -15.23
CA GLY A 8 8.27 6.33 -13.86
C GLY A 8 8.09 7.49 -12.87
N MET A 9 8.08 8.73 -13.37
CA MET A 9 7.85 9.93 -12.56
C MET A 9 6.36 10.09 -12.21
N ASP A 10 5.46 9.67 -13.11
CA ASP A 10 4.01 9.77 -12.92
C ASP A 10 3.51 8.89 -11.77
N VAL A 11 3.92 7.61 -11.73
CA VAL A 11 3.55 6.70 -10.62
C VAL A 11 4.10 7.18 -9.27
N LEU A 12 5.31 7.71 -9.23
CA LEU A 12 5.92 8.23 -8.00
C LEU A 12 5.17 9.46 -7.48
N GLU A 13 4.85 10.40 -8.36
CA GLU A 13 4.10 11.59 -7.95
C GLU A 13 2.67 11.23 -7.53
N ARG A 14 2.04 10.25 -8.17
CA ARG A 14 0.74 9.73 -7.76
C ARG A 14 0.76 9.14 -6.35
N ILE A 15 1.74 8.29 -6.05
CA ILE A 15 1.94 7.75 -4.69
C ILE A 15 2.18 8.91 -3.71
N ARG A 16 2.98 9.90 -4.08
CA ARG A 16 3.27 11.06 -3.22
C ARG A 16 2.02 11.89 -2.92
N ARG A 17 1.18 12.15 -3.93
CA ARG A 17 -0.12 12.82 -3.75
C ARG A 17 -1.03 12.04 -2.82
N GLY A 18 -1.08 10.72 -2.97
CA GLY A 18 -1.81 9.84 -2.06
C GLY A 18 -1.40 10.00 -0.60
N TYR A 19 -0.10 10.01 -0.28
CA TYR A 19 0.36 10.30 1.09
C TYR A 19 -0.07 11.67 1.61
N ARG A 20 -0.02 12.71 0.76
CA ARG A 20 -0.46 14.07 1.13
C ARG A 20 -1.97 14.15 1.36
N ALA A 21 -2.73 13.29 0.70
CA ALA A 21 -4.19 13.22 0.78
C ALA A 21 -4.70 12.33 1.94
N VAL A 22 -3.83 11.56 2.60
CA VAL A 22 -4.24 10.78 3.78
C VAL A 22 -4.75 11.71 4.87
N GLY A 23 -5.99 11.50 5.28
CA GLY A 23 -6.69 12.31 6.27
C GLY A 23 -8.18 12.46 5.91
N PRO A 24 -8.93 13.29 6.65
CA PRO A 24 -10.35 13.51 6.36
C PRO A 24 -10.53 14.21 5.00
N GLY A 25 -11.32 13.60 4.10
CA GLY A 25 -11.92 14.30 2.95
C GLY A 25 -11.24 14.21 1.59
N ALA A 26 -10.19 13.41 1.38
CA ALA A 26 -9.51 13.33 0.06
C ALA A 26 -9.39 11.88 -0.48
N PRO A 27 -10.50 11.23 -0.86
CA PRO A 27 -10.47 9.82 -1.28
C PRO A 27 -9.77 9.60 -2.64
N ARG A 28 -9.81 10.57 -3.56
CA ARG A 28 -9.37 10.35 -4.95
C ARG A 28 -7.87 10.02 -5.07
N ASP A 29 -7.01 10.85 -4.50
CA ASP A 29 -5.55 10.64 -4.59
C ASP A 29 -5.11 9.40 -3.80
N VAL A 30 -5.84 9.05 -2.74
CA VAL A 30 -5.63 7.83 -1.95
C VAL A 30 -5.99 6.59 -2.76
N LEU A 31 -7.12 6.62 -3.49
CA LEU A 31 -7.51 5.54 -4.41
C LEU A 31 -6.53 5.40 -5.58
N ALA A 32 -6.04 6.53 -6.10
CA ALA A 32 -5.12 6.58 -7.23
C ALA A 32 -3.80 5.82 -6.97
N MET A 33 -3.33 5.79 -5.72
CA MET A 33 -2.13 5.02 -5.33
C MET A 33 -2.20 3.54 -5.75
N PHE A 34 -3.42 2.99 -5.83
CA PHE A 34 -3.71 1.58 -6.11
C PHE A 34 -4.52 1.39 -7.40
N HIS A 35 -4.65 2.43 -8.23
CA HIS A 35 -5.46 2.42 -9.45
C HIS A 35 -6.94 2.07 -9.19
N GLN A 36 -7.50 2.52 -8.06
CA GLN A 36 -8.88 2.22 -7.64
C GLN A 36 -9.92 3.30 -8.02
N GLU A 37 -9.52 4.30 -8.79
CA GLU A 37 -10.37 5.39 -9.29
C GLU A 37 -11.16 5.00 -10.55
N GLN A 38 -10.78 3.90 -11.21
CA GLN A 38 -11.38 3.41 -12.45
C GLN A 38 -12.41 2.30 -12.21
N ALA A 39 -13.30 2.09 -13.18
CA ALA A 39 -14.36 1.07 -13.09
C ALA A 39 -13.81 -0.37 -13.06
N ASP A 40 -12.72 -0.64 -13.79
CA ASP A 40 -12.02 -1.93 -13.82
C ASP A 40 -10.78 -1.88 -12.93
N ALA A 41 -10.99 -1.62 -11.63
CA ALA A 41 -9.90 -1.51 -10.67
C ALA A 41 -9.25 -2.88 -10.43
N PRO A 42 -7.90 -2.94 -10.31
CA PRO A 42 -7.23 -4.20 -10.03
C PRO A 42 -7.63 -4.75 -8.66
N GLU A 43 -7.67 -6.09 -8.56
CA GLU A 43 -7.91 -6.76 -7.29
C GLU A 43 -6.62 -6.86 -6.46
N TRP A 44 -6.74 -6.61 -5.16
CA TRP A 44 -5.63 -6.61 -4.21
C TRP A 44 -5.87 -7.60 -3.08
N VAL A 45 -4.76 -8.07 -2.51
CA VAL A 45 -4.74 -8.92 -1.32
C VAL A 45 -3.80 -8.36 -0.28
N VAL A 46 -4.01 -8.75 0.97
CA VAL A 46 -3.09 -8.53 2.08
C VAL A 46 -2.48 -9.88 2.47
N ASP A 47 -1.15 -9.92 2.53
CA ASP A 47 -0.35 -11.04 2.99
C ASP A 47 0.36 -10.63 4.30
N ASP A 48 0.01 -11.31 5.40
CA ASP A 48 0.61 -11.09 6.72
C ASP A 48 1.64 -12.18 7.09
N TYR A 49 2.19 -12.88 6.09
CA TYR A 49 3.03 -14.08 6.18
C TYR A 49 2.35 -15.34 6.70
N VAL A 50 1.26 -15.22 7.46
CA VAL A 50 0.48 -16.35 7.97
C VAL A 50 -0.62 -16.72 6.97
N ARG A 51 -1.26 -15.72 6.38
CA ARG A 51 -2.38 -15.87 5.45
C ARG A 51 -2.37 -14.79 4.39
N VAL A 52 -3.00 -15.14 3.27
CA VAL A 52 -3.35 -14.19 2.21
C VAL A 52 -4.86 -14.04 2.20
N VAL A 53 -5.33 -12.81 2.38
CA VAL A 53 -6.76 -12.48 2.42
C VAL A 53 -7.07 -11.38 1.41
N PRO A 54 -8.30 -11.29 0.88
CA PRO A 54 -8.72 -10.15 0.08
C PRO A 54 -8.48 -8.84 0.82
N ALA A 55 -7.97 -7.84 0.10
CA ALA A 55 -7.90 -6.47 0.61
C ALA A 55 -9.33 -5.90 0.79
N CYS A 56 -9.45 -4.88 1.61
CA CYS A 56 -10.71 -4.15 1.74
C CYS A 56 -11.02 -3.34 0.48
N ALA A 57 -12.26 -2.85 0.37
CA ALA A 57 -12.72 -2.12 -0.82
C ALA A 57 -11.86 -0.89 -1.14
N VAL A 58 -11.30 -0.23 -0.13
CA VAL A 58 -10.33 0.87 -0.29
C VAL A 58 -8.99 0.39 0.22
N VAL A 59 -8.15 -0.14 -0.67
CA VAL A 59 -6.93 -0.89 -0.35
C VAL A 59 -5.95 -0.09 0.50
N ALA A 60 -5.90 1.22 0.30
CA ALA A 60 -5.11 2.12 1.13
C ALA A 60 -5.45 2.03 2.63
N MET A 61 -6.67 1.66 3.01
CA MET A 61 -7.05 1.48 4.42
C MET A 61 -6.37 0.27 5.06
N ASP A 62 -6.07 -0.78 4.29
CA ASP A 62 -5.25 -1.90 4.78
C ASP A 62 -3.84 -1.45 5.14
N LEU A 63 -3.31 -0.47 4.40
CA LEU A 63 -1.98 0.10 4.63
C LEU A 63 -1.98 1.13 5.77
N PHE A 64 -2.95 2.04 5.81
CA PHE A 64 -2.89 3.22 6.67
C PHE A 64 -3.63 3.05 8.01
N ALA A 65 -4.73 2.30 8.05
CA ALA A 65 -5.64 2.33 9.19
C ALA A 65 -5.81 0.97 9.87
N ARG A 66 -5.62 -0.14 9.15
CA ARG A 66 -5.99 -1.47 9.65
C ARG A 66 -5.17 -1.94 10.85
N ALA A 67 -3.93 -1.48 10.97
CA ALA A 67 -3.09 -1.76 12.14
C ALA A 67 -3.50 -0.97 13.39
N LEU A 68 -4.36 0.05 13.26
CA LEU A 68 -4.80 0.87 14.39
C LEU A 68 -6.04 0.26 15.07
N PRO A 69 -6.18 0.45 16.40
CA PRO A 69 -7.44 0.15 17.08
C PRO A 69 -8.61 0.90 16.44
N SER A 70 -9.80 0.29 16.43
CA SER A 70 -10.99 0.86 15.77
C SER A 70 -11.41 2.25 16.28
N HIS A 71 -11.07 2.58 17.52
CA HIS A 71 -11.32 3.88 18.14
C HIS A 71 -10.25 4.93 17.81
N TRP A 72 -9.29 4.62 16.94
CA TRP A 72 -8.28 5.55 16.44
C TRP A 72 -8.55 5.90 14.97
N GLU A 73 -7.91 6.98 14.51
CA GLU A 73 -7.90 7.40 13.12
C GLU A 73 -6.55 7.98 12.72
N VAL A 74 -6.19 7.82 11.44
CA VAL A 74 -5.10 8.58 10.81
C VAL A 74 -5.68 9.87 10.26
N ILE A 75 -5.13 11.00 10.68
CA ILE A 75 -5.55 12.34 10.25
C ILE A 75 -4.55 13.01 9.31
N GLY A 76 -3.42 12.35 9.03
CA GLY A 76 -2.37 12.91 8.18
C GLY A 76 -1.13 12.02 8.12
N VAL A 77 -0.25 12.35 7.19
CA VAL A 77 1.09 11.76 7.08
C VAL A 77 2.12 12.87 7.07
N ASP A 78 3.14 12.72 7.92
CA ASP A 78 4.38 13.48 7.87
C ASP A 78 5.46 12.62 7.18
N LEU A 79 5.61 12.84 5.87
CA LEU A 79 6.55 12.10 5.02
C LEU A 79 7.96 12.68 5.20
N ARG A 80 8.90 11.87 5.67
CA ARG A 80 10.26 12.30 6.01
C ARG A 80 11.33 11.76 5.07
N GLN A 81 11.09 10.59 4.48
CA GLN A 81 12.00 9.95 3.55
C GLN A 81 11.26 9.55 2.27
N TRP A 82 11.93 9.79 1.15
CA TRP A 82 11.44 9.45 -0.19
C TRP A 82 12.62 9.08 -1.08
N THR A 83 12.87 7.78 -1.26
CA THR A 83 14.03 7.30 -2.00
C THR A 83 13.61 6.25 -3.01
N PHE A 84 13.78 6.56 -4.30
CA PHE A 84 13.49 5.62 -5.38
C PHE A 84 14.78 5.02 -5.96
N SER A 85 14.77 3.70 -6.14
CA SER A 85 15.81 2.96 -6.84
C SER A 85 15.30 2.53 -8.21
N THR A 86 15.83 3.15 -9.27
CA THR A 86 15.53 2.77 -10.66
C THR A 86 15.94 1.34 -10.95
N ARG A 87 17.13 0.91 -10.48
CA ARG A 87 17.65 -0.46 -10.66
C ARG A 87 16.74 -1.52 -10.04
N ARG A 88 16.21 -1.28 -8.84
CA ARG A 88 15.34 -2.25 -8.14
C ARG A 88 13.86 -2.03 -8.42
N ARG A 89 13.50 -0.94 -9.11
CA ARG A 89 12.11 -0.45 -9.28
C ARG A 89 11.35 -0.42 -7.94
N ARG A 90 12.01 0.12 -6.91
CA ARG A 90 11.46 0.21 -5.55
C ARG A 90 11.52 1.63 -5.01
N LEU A 91 10.43 2.07 -4.43
CA LEU A 91 10.35 3.32 -3.68
C LEU A 91 10.27 3.00 -2.19
N VAL A 92 11.17 3.59 -1.41
CA VAL A 92 11.09 3.62 0.05
C VAL A 92 10.49 4.96 0.47
N ALA A 93 9.34 4.90 1.12
CA ALA A 93 8.66 6.02 1.75
C ALA A 93 8.59 5.78 3.25
N ALA A 94 9.11 6.70 4.05
CA ALA A 94 9.09 6.57 5.51
C ALA A 94 8.77 7.90 6.18
N GLY A 95 8.22 7.84 7.38
CA GLY A 95 7.75 9.02 8.08
C GLY A 95 6.93 8.67 9.31
N ARG A 96 5.95 9.52 9.61
CA ARG A 96 5.04 9.32 10.73
C ARG A 96 3.59 9.51 10.29
N PHE A 97 2.72 8.58 10.66
CA PHE A 97 1.29 8.84 10.68
C PHE A 97 0.98 9.82 11.81
N ARG A 98 0.16 10.82 11.52
CA ARG A 98 -0.50 11.63 12.53
C ARG A 98 -1.76 10.88 12.92
N THR A 99 -1.76 10.27 14.10
CA THR A 99 -2.89 9.47 14.57
C THR A 99 -3.50 10.06 15.83
N ARG A 100 -4.73 9.70 16.13
CA ARG A 100 -5.38 10.07 17.40
C ARG A 100 -6.53 9.13 17.74
N PRO A 101 -6.92 9.03 19.01
CA PRO A 101 -8.25 8.57 19.37
C PRO A 101 -9.32 9.45 18.73
N ARG A 102 -10.39 8.84 18.23
CA ARG A 102 -11.54 9.56 17.66
C ARG A 102 -12.18 10.44 18.72
N GLY A 103 -12.46 11.70 18.36
CA GLY A 103 -13.02 12.69 19.28
C GLY A 103 -12.00 13.36 20.20
N ALA A 104 -10.72 12.99 20.14
CA ALA A 104 -9.65 13.66 20.87
C ALA A 104 -8.95 14.73 20.01
N TRP A 105 -8.26 15.65 20.69
CA TRP A 105 -7.42 16.68 20.04
C TRP A 105 -5.94 16.30 20.02
N GLU A 106 -5.50 15.44 20.93
CA GLU A 106 -4.13 14.98 21.03
C GLU A 106 -3.73 14.18 19.78
N VAL A 107 -2.57 14.49 19.22
CA VAL A 107 -2.02 13.80 18.05
C VAL A 107 -0.82 12.98 18.48
N VAL A 108 -0.91 11.67 18.30
CA VAL A 108 0.14 10.72 18.57
C VAL A 108 0.81 10.33 17.25
N PRO A 109 2.11 10.62 17.07
CA PRO A 109 2.82 10.22 15.86
C PRO A 109 3.23 8.74 15.93
N LEU A 110 2.89 7.95 14.91
CA LEU A 110 3.33 6.56 14.77
C LEU A 110 4.25 6.39 13.56
N PRO A 111 5.45 5.79 13.70
CA PRO A 111 6.37 5.63 12.58
C PRO A 111 5.84 4.62 11.55
N PHE A 112 6.24 4.80 10.29
CA PHE A 112 6.00 3.82 9.23
C PHE A 112 7.20 3.74 8.28
N ILE A 113 7.36 2.57 7.65
CA ILE A 113 8.29 2.36 6.54
C ILE A 113 7.55 1.55 5.48
N HIS A 114 7.23 2.18 4.36
CA HIS A 114 6.58 1.54 3.23
C HIS A 114 7.58 1.33 2.09
N ILE A 115 7.64 0.10 1.59
CA ILE A 115 8.49 -0.28 0.46
C ILE A 115 7.57 -0.64 -0.70
N TRP A 116 7.44 0.28 -1.65
CA TRP A 116 6.62 0.13 -2.85
C TRP A 116 7.39 -0.60 -3.93
N SER A 117 6.77 -1.64 -4.48
CA SER A 117 7.22 -2.33 -5.68
C SER A 117 6.50 -1.74 -6.89
N VAL A 118 7.26 -1.07 -7.74
CA VAL A 118 6.76 -0.44 -8.96
C VAL A 118 7.10 -1.37 -10.13
N GLY A 119 6.12 -1.67 -10.97
CA GLY A 119 6.25 -2.49 -12.17
C GLY A 119 6.81 -1.70 -13.36
N GLY A 120 6.38 -2.07 -14.56
CA GLY A 120 6.64 -1.30 -15.78
C GLY A 120 5.94 0.07 -15.78
N ALA A 121 5.74 0.67 -16.96
CA ALA A 121 5.14 1.99 -17.11
C ALA A 121 3.84 2.12 -16.28
N ASP A 122 3.85 3.03 -15.31
CA ASP A 122 2.73 3.42 -14.43
C ASP A 122 2.15 2.34 -13.49
N ASP A 123 2.80 1.17 -13.35
CA ASP A 123 2.23 0.02 -12.65
C ASP A 123 2.68 -0.07 -11.17
N VAL A 124 1.75 -0.12 -10.22
CA VAL A 124 2.07 -0.49 -8.81
C VAL A 124 1.74 -1.97 -8.61
N ARG A 125 2.73 -2.75 -8.18
CA ARG A 125 2.61 -4.21 -7.96
C ARG A 125 2.26 -4.55 -6.52
N GLY A 126 2.77 -3.76 -5.59
CA GLY A 126 2.59 -3.98 -4.17
C GLY A 126 3.30 -2.95 -3.29
N VAL A 127 2.99 -3.01 -2.01
CA VAL A 127 3.62 -2.24 -0.95
C VAL A 127 3.75 -3.10 0.29
N LEU A 128 4.96 -3.17 0.83
CA LEU A 128 5.25 -3.77 2.12
C LEU A 128 5.26 -2.66 3.18
N ASP A 129 4.38 -2.76 4.17
CA ASP A 129 4.60 -2.07 5.44
C ASP A 129 5.59 -2.90 6.26
N TYR A 130 6.83 -2.42 6.28
CA TYR A 130 7.94 -3.11 6.91
C TYR A 130 7.80 -3.19 8.43
N LEU A 131 7.14 -2.21 9.06
CA LEU A 131 6.97 -2.20 10.52
C LEU A 131 5.78 -3.04 10.95
N ALA A 132 4.70 -3.06 10.16
CA ALA A 132 3.55 -3.91 10.44
C ALA A 132 3.73 -5.36 9.96
N GLY A 133 4.73 -5.64 9.11
CA GLY A 133 4.97 -6.97 8.56
C GLY A 133 3.84 -7.44 7.64
N ILE A 134 3.14 -6.50 6.98
CA ILE A 134 2.07 -6.80 6.03
C ILE A 134 2.45 -6.32 4.63
N GLU A 135 2.15 -7.14 3.63
CA GLU A 135 2.32 -6.80 2.23
C GLU A 135 0.97 -6.72 1.55
N VAL A 136 0.67 -5.56 0.96
CA VAL A 136 -0.45 -5.40 0.04
C VAL A 136 0.07 -5.64 -1.37
N LYS A 137 -0.51 -6.58 -2.11
CA LYS A 137 -0.06 -6.91 -3.47
C LYS A 137 -1.21 -7.25 -4.40
N ARG A 138 -0.97 -7.14 -5.71
CA ARG A 138 -1.97 -7.54 -6.70
C ARG A 138 -2.31 -9.00 -6.56
N ARG A 139 -3.60 -9.33 -6.68
CA ARG A 139 -4.06 -10.72 -6.64
C ARG A 139 -3.42 -11.57 -7.75
N SER A 140 -3.20 -10.98 -8.93
CA SER A 140 -2.52 -11.62 -10.07
C SER A 140 -1.08 -12.05 -9.77
N ASP A 141 -0.44 -11.42 -8.78
CA ASP A 141 0.96 -11.64 -8.43
C ASP A 141 1.11 -12.66 -7.30
N VAL A 142 0.01 -13.09 -6.70
CA VAL A 142 -0.01 -14.20 -5.75
C VAL A 142 0.19 -15.48 -6.55
N PRO A 143 1.24 -16.27 -6.29
CA PRO A 143 1.41 -17.56 -6.94
C PRO A 143 0.14 -18.38 -6.74
N SER A 144 -0.46 -18.84 -7.84
CA SER A 144 -1.59 -19.77 -7.73
C SER A 144 -1.11 -20.94 -6.88
N ARG A 145 -1.76 -21.22 -5.75
CA ARG A 145 -1.50 -22.43 -4.96
C ARG A 145 -1.97 -23.67 -5.75
N ARG A 146 -1.43 -23.92 -6.94
CA ARG A 146 -1.43 -25.22 -7.62
C ARG A 146 -0.09 -25.86 -7.30
N GLY A 147 -0.03 -26.63 -6.20
CA GLY A 147 1.21 -27.33 -5.88
C GLY A 147 1.32 -27.97 -4.50
N TRP A 148 0.41 -27.72 -3.57
CA TRP A 148 0.30 -28.58 -2.38
C TRP A 148 -0.61 -29.74 -2.74
N GLY A 149 -0.04 -30.73 -3.41
CA GLY A 149 -0.67 -32.02 -3.62
C GLY A 149 -1.07 -32.58 -2.25
N LEU A 150 -2.37 -32.54 -1.98
CA LEU A 150 -3.01 -33.48 -1.06
C LEU A 150 -2.67 -34.88 -1.57
N ARG A 151 -1.57 -35.46 -1.08
CA ARG A 151 -1.43 -36.91 -1.06
C ARG A 151 -2.55 -37.38 -0.12
N ARG A 152 -3.69 -37.73 -0.71
CA ARG A 152 -4.63 -38.69 -0.11
C ARG A 152 -3.79 -39.91 0.27
N ARG A 153 -3.48 -40.05 1.55
CA ARG A 153 -3.19 -41.39 2.09
C ARG A 153 -4.53 -42.10 2.10
N VAL A 154 -4.71 -42.99 1.13
CA VAL A 154 -5.60 -44.12 1.31
C VAL A 154 -4.89 -45.03 2.30
N ALA A 155 -5.49 -45.18 3.47
CA ALA A 155 -5.28 -46.28 4.40
C ALA A 155 -6.66 -46.68 4.92
#